data_AF-A0A6P5RPL8-F1
#
_entry.id   AF-A0A6P5RPL8-F1
#
_cell.length_a   1.000
_cell.length_b   1.000
_cell.length_c   1.000
_cell.angle_alpha   90.00
_cell.angle_beta   90.00
_cell.angle_gamma   90.00
#
_symmetry.space_group_name_H-M   'P 1'
#
loop_
_entity.id
_entity.type
_entity.pdbx_description
1 polymer ?
#
loop_
_entity_poly.entity_id
_entity_poly.type
_entity_poly.pdbx_seq_one_letter_code
_entity_poly.pdbx_strand_id
1 'polypeptide(L)'
;MDDVQGVLTSLHFLAQNHELMKRRTRTVGYWSNSSGLSVDPPEKPQRKQQSNGSSTSTQQLYSVIRPGQTTQKPRGWVFPDNGRKLRIGVPDRVNYAEFVRVLGTDITGFCIEVFQAALNELPYGVPYKFVPFWGDEKTPEKLLRRIQIGEPDGVVGDNAITTSRTKLADFTQPFIESGLVVVAPLRKLNSSAWTFLRPFTPMLWGVACIFFLVVGAVVGILEHHDDFRGPPRKQCVTIVWFSFSTLFSTHNKYNWLILTHAELKTDSTLGRFVLIIWLFVVLMIYSSYIESLNSILTVEQLSSPIKGIESLATGNDPIGFPKGSFVGKYLTDELNIHRSRLVPLNSPEEFEKALKDGASAGSIAAVVHER
;
A
#
# COMPACT_ATOMS: atom_id res chain seq x y z
N MET A 1 -36.55 -25.62 -63.98
CA MET A 1 -36.62 -24.17 -64.25
C MET A 1 -35.47 -23.64 -63.43
N ASP A 2 -34.27 -23.81 -63.98
CA ASP A 2 -33.04 -23.89 -63.19
C ASP A 2 -32.32 -22.55 -63.36
N ASP A 3 -32.33 -21.79 -62.28
CA ASP A 3 -31.78 -20.44 -62.20
C ASP A 3 -30.25 -20.53 -62.23
N VAL A 4 -29.65 -20.17 -63.37
CA VAL A 4 -28.20 -20.19 -63.59
C VAL A 4 -27.60 -18.94 -62.95
N GLN A 5 -27.32 -19.01 -61.66
CA GLN A 5 -26.43 -18.06 -60.99
C GLN A 5 -24.98 -18.37 -61.39
N GLY A 6 -24.55 -17.81 -62.52
CA GLY A 6 -23.16 -17.83 -62.98
C GLY A 6 -22.28 -17.01 -62.03
N VAL A 7 -21.67 -17.67 -61.04
CA VAL A 7 -20.68 -17.04 -60.16
C VAL A 7 -19.42 -16.76 -60.98
N LEU A 8 -19.07 -15.48 -61.15
CA LEU A 8 -17.82 -15.04 -61.79
C LEU A 8 -16.62 -15.57 -60.99
N THR A 9 -15.94 -16.59 -61.53
CA THR A 9 -14.79 -17.25 -60.88
C THR A 9 -13.46 -16.48 -61.03
N SER A 10 -13.42 -15.43 -61.85
CA SER A 10 -12.25 -14.55 -62.00
C SER A 10 -12.67 -13.08 -62.02
N LEU A 11 -12.34 -12.36 -60.95
CA LEU A 11 -12.54 -10.91 -60.83
C LEU A 11 -11.22 -10.19 -61.12
N HIS A 12 -11.28 -9.25 -62.06
CA HIS A 12 -10.16 -8.40 -62.43
C HIS A 12 -10.57 -6.94 -62.24
N PHE A 13 -9.78 -6.18 -61.49
CA PHE A 13 -10.04 -4.77 -61.22
C PHE A 13 -8.88 -3.90 -61.69
N LEU A 14 -9.21 -2.73 -62.24
CA LEU A 14 -8.24 -1.72 -62.65
C LEU A 14 -8.07 -0.70 -61.53
N ALA A 15 -6.87 -0.56 -60.99
CA ALA A 15 -6.56 0.48 -60.01
C ALA A 15 -6.12 1.76 -60.73
N GLN A 16 -6.95 2.81 -60.66
CA GLN A 16 -6.66 4.12 -61.24
C GLN A 16 -6.53 5.19 -60.16
N ASN A 17 -5.57 6.09 -60.34
CA ASN A 17 -5.46 7.32 -59.57
C ASN A 17 -6.10 8.47 -60.36
N HIS A 18 -7.06 9.17 -59.75
CA HIS A 18 -7.78 10.26 -60.38
C HIS A 18 -7.24 11.61 -59.90
N GLU A 19 -6.53 12.34 -60.77
CA GLU A 19 -6.06 13.69 -60.49
C GLU A 19 -7.21 14.70 -60.71
N LEU A 20 -7.98 14.96 -59.66
CA LEU A 20 -9.16 15.83 -59.68
C LEU A 20 -8.88 17.24 -60.26
N MET A 21 -7.70 17.81 -59.97
CA MET A 21 -7.32 19.16 -60.41
C MET A 21 -6.94 19.24 -61.90
N LYS A 22 -6.49 18.14 -62.50
CA LYS A 22 -6.06 18.09 -63.92
C LYS A 22 -7.04 17.31 -64.81
N ARG A 23 -8.13 16.77 -64.25
CA ARG A 23 -9.09 15.85 -64.91
C ARG A 23 -8.38 14.74 -65.69
N ARG A 24 -7.33 14.15 -65.11
CA ARG A 24 -6.56 13.06 -65.71
C ARG A 24 -6.62 11.82 -64.81
N THR A 25 -6.86 10.68 -65.43
CA THR A 25 -6.75 9.36 -64.79
C THR A 25 -5.42 8.73 -65.14
N ARG A 26 -4.68 8.27 -64.14
CA ARG A 26 -3.43 7.53 -64.31
C ARG A 26 -3.59 6.12 -63.76
N THR A 27 -3.39 5.11 -64.58
CA THR A 27 -3.40 3.71 -64.15
C THR A 27 -2.21 3.44 -63.22
N VAL A 28 -2.48 2.82 -62.07
CA VAL A 28 -1.48 2.51 -61.03
C VAL A 28 -1.12 1.04 -61.03
N GLY A 29 -2.06 0.17 -61.42
CA GLY A 29 -1.86 -1.26 -61.55
C GLY A 29 -3.16 -2.01 -61.81
N TYR A 30 -3.05 -3.32 -61.92
CA TYR A 30 -4.15 -4.25 -62.08
C TYR A 30 -4.23 -5.16 -60.86
N TRP A 31 -5.45 -5.46 -60.41
CA TRP A 31 -5.67 -6.42 -59.34
C TRP A 31 -6.35 -7.66 -59.91
N SER A 32 -5.85 -8.84 -59.54
CA SER A 32 -6.53 -10.11 -59.81
C SER A 32 -6.54 -11.01 -58.58
N ASN A 33 -7.48 -11.95 -58.52
CA ASN A 33 -7.57 -12.91 -57.43
C ASN A 33 -6.33 -13.82 -57.32
N SER A 34 -5.64 -14.10 -58.43
CA SER A 34 -4.47 -15.00 -58.46
C SER A 34 -3.12 -14.30 -58.27
N SER A 35 -3.00 -13.04 -58.71
CA SER A 35 -1.73 -12.29 -58.67
C SER A 35 -1.71 -11.12 -57.67
N GLY A 36 -2.84 -10.80 -57.04
CA GLY A 36 -2.96 -9.61 -56.21
C GLY A 36 -2.80 -8.33 -57.03
N LEU A 37 -2.29 -7.25 -56.43
CA LEU A 37 -2.01 -5.98 -57.11
C LEU A 37 -0.66 -6.07 -57.85
N SER A 38 -0.67 -6.07 -59.17
CA SER A 38 0.51 -6.11 -60.03
C SER A 38 0.49 -4.96 -61.05
N VAL A 39 1.65 -4.65 -61.61
CA VAL A 39 1.80 -3.68 -62.70
C VAL A 39 1.36 -4.30 -64.03
N ASP A 40 1.48 -5.62 -64.15
CA ASP A 40 1.16 -6.33 -65.39
C ASP A 40 -0.34 -6.64 -65.47
N PRO A 41 -0.97 -6.49 -66.65
CA PRO A 41 -2.35 -6.88 -66.84
C PRO A 41 -2.52 -8.38 -66.60
N PRO A 42 -3.64 -8.82 -65.99
CA PRO A 42 -3.87 -10.23 -65.73
C PRO A 42 -3.90 -11.01 -67.05
N GLU A 43 -2.88 -11.84 -67.30
CA GLU A 43 -2.86 -12.73 -68.45
C GLU A 43 -4.00 -13.75 -68.33
N LYS A 44 -4.69 -14.01 -69.45
CA LYS A 44 -5.71 -15.06 -69.55
C LYS A 44 -5.10 -16.39 -69.13
N PRO A 45 -5.86 -17.32 -68.51
CA PRO A 45 -5.29 -18.52 -67.91
C PRO A 45 -4.75 -19.46 -68.99
N GLN A 46 -3.48 -19.32 -69.36
CA GLN A 46 -2.76 -20.31 -70.15
C GLN A 46 -1.78 -21.04 -69.24
N ARG A 47 -2.17 -22.30 -68.95
CA ARG A 47 -1.36 -23.48 -68.62
C ARG A 47 0.08 -23.17 -68.18
N LYS A 48 0.31 -23.22 -66.86
CA LYS A 48 1.64 -23.24 -66.23
C LYS A 48 2.60 -24.16 -67.00
N GLN A 49 3.56 -23.59 -67.70
CA GLN A 49 4.82 -24.24 -68.02
C GLN A 49 5.88 -23.65 -67.09
N GLN A 50 6.44 -24.50 -66.25
CA GLN A 50 7.62 -24.21 -65.46
C GLN A 50 8.77 -23.86 -66.39
N SER A 51 9.22 -22.61 -66.36
CA SER A 51 10.58 -22.25 -66.75
C SER A 51 11.27 -21.64 -65.55
N ASN A 52 12.25 -22.37 -65.03
CA ASN A 52 13.18 -21.95 -64.00
C ASN A 52 13.89 -20.65 -64.42
N GLY A 53 13.97 -19.71 -63.48
CA GLY A 53 14.79 -18.51 -63.59
C GLY A 53 13.96 -17.25 -63.77
N SER A 54 13.49 -16.67 -62.67
CA SER A 54 13.18 -15.24 -62.66
C SER A 54 13.67 -14.66 -61.35
N SER A 55 14.70 -13.81 -61.47
CA SER A 55 15.01 -12.77 -60.50
C SER A 55 13.70 -12.14 -60.03
N THR A 56 13.44 -12.17 -58.73
CA THR A 56 12.41 -11.32 -58.10
C THR A 56 12.84 -9.87 -58.27
N SER A 57 12.70 -9.31 -59.47
CA SER A 57 12.64 -7.87 -59.64
C SER A 57 11.35 -7.45 -58.93
N THR A 58 11.49 -6.84 -57.76
CA THR A 58 10.40 -6.14 -57.08
C THR A 58 9.70 -5.26 -58.12
N GLN A 59 8.55 -5.70 -58.63
CA GLN A 59 7.71 -4.91 -59.51
C GLN A 59 7.27 -3.69 -58.69
N GLN A 60 7.95 -2.56 -58.91
CA GLN A 60 7.62 -1.31 -58.26
C GLN A 60 6.34 -0.77 -58.91
N LEU A 61 5.22 -0.83 -58.18
CA LEU A 61 3.96 -0.21 -58.56
C LEU A 61 4.19 1.25 -58.96
N TYR A 62 3.43 1.74 -59.95
CA TYR A 62 3.54 3.14 -60.35
C TYR A 62 3.30 4.08 -59.15
N SER A 63 4.04 5.18 -59.12
CA SER A 63 3.97 6.14 -58.01
C SER A 63 2.57 6.74 -57.88
N VAL A 64 1.97 6.58 -56.69
CA VAL A 64 0.65 7.12 -56.36
C VAL A 64 0.81 8.55 -55.85
N ILE A 65 0.31 9.51 -56.63
CA ILE A 65 0.18 10.91 -56.21
C ILE A 65 -1.00 11.02 -55.26
N ARG A 66 -0.75 11.55 -54.07
CA ARG A 66 -1.74 11.68 -52.99
C ARG A 66 -2.32 13.09 -52.93
N PRO A 67 -3.45 13.29 -52.23
CA PRO A 67 -3.97 14.62 -51.95
C PRO A 67 -2.86 15.54 -51.40
N GLY A 68 -2.70 16.73 -51.98
CA GLY A 68 -1.57 17.63 -51.67
C GLY A 68 -0.34 17.49 -52.58
N GLN A 69 -0.45 16.76 -53.71
CA GLN A 69 0.62 16.58 -54.71
C GLN A 69 1.91 15.93 -54.18
N THR A 70 1.80 15.07 -53.16
CA THR A 70 2.94 14.32 -52.62
C THR A 70 2.91 12.86 -53.03
N THR A 71 4.08 12.29 -53.30
CA THR A 71 4.28 10.84 -53.52
C THR A 71 4.55 10.10 -52.21
N GLN A 72 4.85 10.82 -51.13
CA GLN A 72 5.13 10.20 -49.83
C GLN A 72 3.87 9.58 -49.25
N LYS A 73 4.01 8.39 -48.68
CA LYS A 73 2.92 7.72 -47.95
C LYS A 73 2.70 8.43 -46.60
N PRO A 74 1.54 9.10 -46.35
CA PRO A 74 1.15 9.49 -45.01
C PRO A 74 1.30 8.30 -44.06
N ARG A 75 1.94 8.57 -42.93
CA ARG A 75 2.25 7.57 -41.91
C ARG A 75 1.00 7.15 -41.11
N GLY A 76 -0.12 7.86 -41.22
CA GLY A 76 -1.35 7.51 -40.53
C GLY A 76 -2.38 8.65 -40.55
N TRP A 77 -3.30 8.58 -39.59
CA TRP A 77 -4.29 9.62 -39.30
C TRP A 77 -3.83 10.44 -38.09
N VAL A 78 -3.99 11.76 -38.15
CA VAL A 78 -3.64 12.69 -37.06
C VAL A 78 -4.92 13.39 -36.60
N PHE A 79 -5.06 13.62 -35.30
CA PHE A 79 -6.19 14.38 -34.77
C PHE A 79 -6.14 15.82 -35.31
N PRO A 80 -7.18 16.31 -35.99
CA PRO A 80 -7.23 17.70 -36.41
C PRO A 80 -7.38 18.61 -35.19
N ASP A 81 -6.69 19.75 -35.18
CA ASP A 81 -6.78 20.73 -34.07
C ASP A 81 -8.19 21.29 -33.89
N ASN A 82 -8.98 21.36 -34.96
CA ASN A 82 -10.40 21.73 -34.95
C ASN A 82 -11.35 20.53 -34.77
N GLY A 83 -10.81 19.36 -34.41
CA GLY A 83 -11.53 18.11 -34.26
C GLY A 83 -12.36 18.00 -32.98
N ARG A 84 -13.06 16.88 -32.85
CA ARG A 84 -13.79 16.52 -31.63
C ARG A 84 -12.80 16.34 -30.48
N LYS A 85 -12.94 17.16 -29.43
CA LYS A 85 -12.15 17.03 -28.20
C LYS A 85 -12.50 15.73 -27.47
N LEU A 86 -11.49 15.01 -27.01
CA LEU A 86 -11.68 13.83 -26.16
C LEU A 86 -12.33 14.22 -24.84
N ARG A 87 -13.36 13.49 -24.44
CA ARG A 87 -14.05 13.66 -23.15
C ARG A 87 -13.41 12.74 -22.12
N ILE A 88 -12.64 13.32 -21.22
CA ILE A 88 -11.97 12.58 -20.16
C ILE A 88 -12.81 12.66 -18.89
N GLY A 89 -13.39 11.55 -18.48
CA GLY A 89 -14.16 11.43 -17.25
C GLY A 89 -13.26 11.53 -16.02
N VAL A 90 -13.69 12.31 -15.03
CA VAL A 90 -12.95 12.54 -13.79
C VAL A 90 -13.88 12.26 -12.60
N PRO A 91 -13.60 11.28 -11.73
CA PRO A 91 -14.45 10.99 -10.58
C PRO A 91 -14.18 12.01 -9.45
N ASP A 92 -15.24 12.68 -8.98
CA ASP A 92 -15.15 13.57 -7.81
C ASP A 92 -15.18 12.75 -6.51
N ARG A 93 -13.99 12.30 -6.07
CA ARG A 93 -13.82 11.55 -4.82
C ARG A 93 -13.32 12.46 -3.71
N VAL A 94 -14.24 12.86 -2.84
CA VAL A 94 -13.96 13.65 -1.63
C VAL A 94 -12.89 13.00 -0.73
N ASN A 95 -12.80 11.67 -0.72
CA ASN A 95 -11.90 10.92 0.16
C ASN A 95 -10.41 11.10 -0.18
N TYR A 96 -10.09 11.45 -1.42
CA TYR A 96 -8.71 11.46 -1.94
C TYR A 96 -8.48 12.70 -2.81
N ALA A 97 -8.75 13.88 -2.26
CA ALA A 97 -8.60 15.15 -2.96
C ALA A 97 -7.17 15.41 -3.49
N GLU A 98 -6.17 14.72 -2.96
CA GLU A 98 -4.78 14.79 -3.44
C GLU A 98 -4.62 14.16 -4.84
N PHE A 99 -5.36 13.09 -5.13
CA PHE A 99 -5.29 12.40 -6.41
C PHE A 99 -6.11 13.10 -7.47
N VAL A 100 -7.33 13.51 -7.13
CA VAL A 100 -8.24 14.25 -7.98
C VAL A 100 -9.10 15.17 -7.13
N ARG A 101 -9.10 16.45 -7.45
CA ARG A 101 -9.94 17.49 -6.83
C ARG A 101 -10.62 18.30 -7.90
N VAL A 102 -11.94 18.44 -7.77
CA VAL A 102 -12.77 19.22 -8.68
C VAL A 102 -13.30 20.45 -7.93
N LEU A 103 -12.80 21.63 -8.28
CA LEU A 103 -13.22 22.94 -7.74
C LEU A 103 -13.94 23.72 -8.85
N GLY A 104 -15.23 23.42 -9.02
CA GLY A 104 -16.03 24.03 -10.08
C GLY A 104 -15.53 23.64 -11.47
N THR A 105 -14.85 24.56 -12.15
CA THR A 105 -14.21 24.30 -13.46
C THR A 105 -12.76 23.84 -13.35
N ASP A 106 -12.11 24.07 -12.20
CA ASP A 106 -10.70 23.78 -12.02
C ASP A 106 -10.53 22.35 -11.49
N ILE A 107 -9.92 21.51 -12.32
CA ILE A 107 -9.66 20.11 -12.03
C ILE A 107 -8.16 19.95 -11.82
N THR A 108 -7.79 19.60 -10.59
CA THR A 108 -6.39 19.50 -10.13
C THR A 108 -6.17 18.18 -9.42
N GLY A 109 -4.92 17.79 -9.20
CA GLY A 109 -4.55 16.58 -8.47
C GLY A 109 -3.51 15.75 -9.19
N PHE A 110 -2.89 14.83 -8.45
CA PHE A 110 -1.77 14.03 -8.94
C PHE A 110 -2.09 13.28 -10.25
N CYS A 111 -3.25 12.64 -10.35
CA CYS A 111 -3.62 11.88 -11.57
C CYS A 111 -3.79 12.79 -12.79
N ILE A 112 -4.23 14.04 -12.58
CA ILE A 112 -4.43 15.03 -13.64
C ILE A 112 -3.08 15.51 -14.17
N GLU A 113 -2.13 15.78 -13.27
CA GLU A 113 -0.77 16.18 -13.63
C GLU A 113 -0.05 15.08 -14.41
N VAL A 114 -0.16 13.82 -13.97
CA VAL A 114 0.39 12.66 -14.68
C VAL A 114 -0.21 12.55 -16.09
N PHE A 115 -1.52 12.72 -16.23
CA PHE A 115 -2.18 12.68 -17.53
C PHE A 115 -1.70 13.81 -18.46
N GLN A 116 -1.58 15.03 -17.94
CA GLN A 116 -1.08 16.17 -18.71
C GLN A 116 0.39 15.99 -19.10
N ALA A 117 1.24 15.50 -18.20
CA ALA A 117 2.63 15.17 -18.50
C ALA A 117 2.73 14.12 -19.61
N ALA A 118 1.93 13.06 -19.54
CA ALA A 118 1.89 12.02 -20.58
C ALA A 118 1.46 12.57 -21.94
N LEU A 119 0.52 13.52 -21.98
CA LEU A 119 0.11 14.17 -23.23
C LEU A 119 1.19 15.10 -23.79
N ASN A 120 1.96 15.77 -22.94
CA ASN A 120 3.03 16.68 -23.37
C ASN A 120 4.22 15.93 -24.02
N GLU A 121 4.41 14.66 -23.68
CA GLU A 121 5.43 13.79 -24.29
C GLU A 121 5.02 13.24 -25.67
N LEU A 122 3.75 13.40 -26.07
CA LEU A 122 3.29 12.95 -27.38
C LEU A 122 3.82 13.88 -28.50
N PRO A 123 4.26 13.33 -29.64
CA PRO A 123 4.76 14.14 -30.77
C PRO A 123 3.64 14.89 -31.52
N TYR A 124 2.39 14.83 -31.05
CA TYR A 124 1.23 15.50 -31.61
C TYR A 124 0.30 15.99 -30.49
N GLY A 125 -0.37 17.12 -30.73
CA GLY A 125 -1.36 17.64 -29.82
C GLY A 125 -2.63 16.80 -29.80
N VAL A 126 -3.15 16.51 -28.61
CA VAL A 126 -4.43 15.82 -28.42
C VAL A 126 -5.40 16.79 -27.74
N PRO A 127 -6.46 17.27 -28.42
CA PRO A 127 -7.42 18.15 -27.80
C PRO A 127 -8.34 17.36 -26.87
N TYR A 128 -8.42 17.75 -25.59
CA TYR A 128 -9.25 17.09 -24.58
C TYR A 128 -10.08 18.10 -23.76
N LYS A 129 -11.10 17.58 -23.07
CA LYS A 129 -11.87 18.28 -22.04
C LYS A 129 -12.20 17.33 -20.91
N PHE A 130 -12.06 17.79 -19.67
CA PHE A 130 -12.46 17.01 -18.52
C PHE A 130 -13.97 17.10 -18.28
N VAL A 131 -14.56 15.97 -17.90
CA VAL A 131 -15.99 15.83 -17.57
C VAL A 131 -16.06 15.24 -16.16
N PRO A 132 -16.35 16.06 -15.15
CA PRO A 132 -16.45 15.57 -13.78
C PRO A 132 -17.72 14.74 -13.56
N PHE A 133 -17.60 13.68 -12.75
CA PHE A 133 -18.69 12.78 -12.36
C PHE A 133 -18.89 12.81 -10.85
N TRP A 134 -20.15 12.91 -10.42
CA TRP A 134 -20.54 13.18 -9.03
C TRP A 134 -21.46 12.10 -8.44
N GLY A 135 -21.68 12.16 -7.12
CA GLY A 135 -22.69 11.36 -6.44
C GLY A 135 -22.43 9.86 -6.53
N ASP A 136 -23.43 9.10 -6.94
CA ASP A 136 -23.30 7.64 -7.14
C ASP A 136 -22.48 7.27 -8.38
N GLU A 137 -22.35 8.20 -9.33
CA GLU A 137 -21.67 7.97 -10.62
C GLU A 137 -20.16 7.99 -10.51
N LYS A 138 -19.61 8.53 -9.41
CA LYS A 138 -18.18 8.50 -9.09
C LYS A 138 -17.64 7.08 -8.85
N THR A 139 -18.53 6.12 -8.63
CA THR A 139 -18.13 4.73 -8.40
C THR A 139 -17.41 4.20 -9.64
N PRO A 140 -16.18 3.69 -9.53
CA PRO A 140 -15.39 3.29 -10.68
C PRO A 140 -16.12 2.30 -11.61
N GLU A 141 -16.94 1.39 -11.07
CA GLU A 141 -17.73 0.46 -11.90
C GLU A 141 -18.79 1.15 -12.76
N LYS A 142 -19.50 2.13 -12.21
CA LYS A 142 -20.51 2.89 -12.96
C LYS A 142 -19.84 3.79 -13.99
N LEU A 143 -18.72 4.41 -13.62
CA LEU A 143 -17.92 5.24 -14.50
C LEU A 143 -17.37 4.44 -15.70
N LEU A 144 -16.82 3.25 -15.45
CA LEU A 144 -16.33 2.36 -16.51
C LEU A 144 -17.45 1.84 -17.42
N ARG A 145 -18.65 1.57 -16.88
CA ARG A 145 -19.82 1.24 -17.72
C ARG A 145 -20.21 2.38 -18.65
N ARG A 146 -20.09 3.64 -18.22
CA ARG A 146 -20.37 4.81 -19.09
C ARG A 146 -19.38 4.94 -20.24
N ILE A 147 -18.13 4.49 -20.07
CA ILE A 147 -17.16 4.40 -21.18
C ILE A 147 -17.70 3.50 -22.30
N GLN A 148 -18.33 2.37 -21.96
CA GLN A 148 -18.90 1.45 -22.95
C GLN A 148 -20.06 2.07 -23.74
N ILE A 149 -20.81 2.99 -23.13
CA ILE A 149 -21.90 3.72 -23.77
C ILE A 149 -21.36 4.87 -24.65
N GLY A 150 -20.06 5.18 -24.54
CA GLY A 150 -19.40 6.24 -25.30
C GLY A 150 -19.72 7.64 -24.78
N GLU A 151 -19.94 7.79 -23.48
CA GLU A 151 -20.14 9.11 -22.85
C GLU A 151 -18.82 9.81 -22.53
N PRO A 152 -17.91 9.26 -21.71
CA PRO A 152 -16.51 9.63 -21.74
C PRO A 152 -15.74 8.74 -22.73
N ASP A 153 -14.76 9.33 -23.41
CA ASP A 153 -13.86 8.63 -24.33
C ASP A 153 -12.66 7.99 -23.56
N GLY A 154 -12.42 8.44 -22.33
CA GLY A 154 -11.44 7.88 -21.40
C GLY A 154 -11.68 8.38 -19.98
N VAL A 155 -11.00 7.83 -18.98
CA VAL A 155 -11.15 8.22 -17.57
C VAL A 155 -9.79 8.41 -16.92
N VAL A 156 -9.66 9.47 -16.11
CA VAL A 156 -8.46 9.76 -15.33
C VAL A 156 -8.84 9.83 -13.85
N GLY A 157 -8.09 9.13 -13.01
CA GLY A 157 -8.27 9.12 -11.55
C GLY A 157 -7.68 7.87 -10.90
N ASP A 158 -7.90 7.74 -9.59
CA ASP A 158 -7.51 6.62 -8.73
C ASP A 158 -8.38 5.37 -9.01
N ASN A 159 -8.12 4.73 -10.15
CA ASN A 159 -8.85 3.54 -10.59
C ASN A 159 -7.97 2.30 -10.49
N ALA A 160 -8.16 1.53 -9.42
CA ALA A 160 -7.49 0.23 -9.28
C ALA A 160 -7.84 -0.72 -10.43
N ILE A 161 -6.79 -1.32 -11.00
CA ILE A 161 -6.89 -2.32 -12.07
C ILE A 161 -7.33 -3.64 -11.45
N THR A 162 -8.50 -4.14 -11.83
CA THR A 162 -9.03 -5.42 -11.33
C THR A 162 -9.57 -6.24 -12.49
N THR A 163 -9.60 -7.57 -12.34
CA THR A 163 -10.09 -8.50 -13.37
C THR A 163 -11.52 -8.23 -13.82
N SER A 164 -12.37 -7.72 -12.92
CA SER A 164 -13.74 -7.33 -13.25
C SER A 164 -13.80 -6.04 -14.07
N ARG A 165 -12.89 -5.10 -13.83
CA ARG A 165 -12.84 -3.80 -14.52
C ARG A 165 -12.15 -3.87 -15.86
N THR A 166 -11.14 -4.73 -16.03
CA THR A 166 -10.47 -4.95 -17.32
C THR A 166 -11.39 -5.58 -18.37
N LYS A 167 -12.47 -6.24 -17.94
CA LYS A 167 -13.54 -6.70 -18.85
C LYS A 167 -14.41 -5.55 -19.38
N LEU A 168 -14.40 -4.39 -18.72
CA LEU A 168 -15.25 -3.25 -19.07
C LEU A 168 -14.52 -2.21 -19.94
N ALA A 169 -13.24 -1.99 -19.67
CA ALA A 169 -12.40 -1.03 -20.39
C ALA A 169 -10.93 -1.46 -20.36
N ASP A 170 -10.18 -0.99 -21.34
CA ASP A 170 -8.73 -1.15 -21.38
C ASP A 170 -8.04 -0.16 -20.42
N PHE A 171 -6.99 -0.63 -19.75
CA PHE A 171 -6.21 0.14 -18.79
C PHE A 171 -4.82 0.42 -19.33
N THR A 172 -4.26 1.58 -18.97
CA THR A 172 -2.84 1.87 -19.18
C THR A 172 -1.97 1.02 -18.26
N GLN A 173 -0.66 1.07 -18.48
CA GLN A 173 0.27 0.53 -17.48
C GLN A 173 0.07 1.26 -16.14
N PRO A 174 0.16 0.54 -15.00
CA PRO A 174 0.05 1.14 -13.69
C PRO A 174 1.23 2.10 -13.47
N PHE A 175 0.92 3.32 -13.04
CA PHE A 175 1.92 4.33 -12.67
C PHE A 175 2.16 4.40 -11.15
N ILE A 176 1.30 3.75 -10.37
CA ILE A 176 1.45 3.54 -8.92
C ILE A 176 1.20 2.06 -8.63
N GLU A 177 2.02 1.47 -7.78
CA GLU A 177 1.80 0.13 -7.25
C GLU A 177 0.67 0.14 -6.21
N SER A 178 -0.37 -0.67 -6.43
CA SER A 178 -1.46 -0.83 -5.47
C SER A 178 -1.12 -1.87 -4.41
N GLY A 179 -1.28 -1.54 -3.13
CA GLY A 179 -1.15 -2.49 -2.02
C GLY A 179 -2.39 -2.54 -1.13
N LEU A 180 -2.46 -3.53 -0.24
CA LEU A 180 -3.41 -3.51 0.89
C LEU A 180 -2.64 -3.26 2.19
N VAL A 181 -3.17 -2.38 3.01
CA VAL A 181 -2.64 -2.06 4.34
C VAL A 181 -3.74 -2.31 5.37
N VAL A 182 -3.35 -2.95 6.47
CA VAL A 182 -4.23 -3.16 7.62
C VAL A 182 -3.87 -2.15 8.70
N VAL A 183 -4.86 -1.38 9.12
CA VAL A 183 -4.76 -0.41 10.22
C VAL A 183 -5.56 -0.96 11.40
N ALA A 184 -4.88 -1.22 12.51
CA ALA A 184 -5.48 -1.70 13.74
C ALA A 184 -5.14 -0.75 14.90
N PRO A 185 -6.05 -0.56 15.87
CA PRO A 185 -5.80 0.31 17.01
C PRO A 185 -4.79 -0.36 17.96
N LEU A 186 -3.78 0.40 18.39
CA LEU A 186 -2.89 -0.03 19.45
C LEU A 186 -3.58 0.12 20.80
N ARG A 187 -3.92 -0.99 21.44
CA ARG A 187 -4.42 -0.96 22.82
C ARG A 187 -3.27 -0.62 23.75
N LYS A 188 -3.20 0.64 24.17
CA LYS A 188 -2.40 1.01 25.35
C LYS A 188 -3.11 0.44 26.57
N LEU A 189 -2.51 -0.55 27.23
CA LEU A 189 -2.99 -0.99 28.54
C LEU A 189 -2.94 0.22 29.47
N ASN A 190 -4.03 0.46 30.20
CA ASN A 190 -4.13 1.59 31.12
C ASN A 190 -2.87 1.66 31.98
N SER A 191 -2.18 2.79 31.91
CA SER A 191 -0.98 3.07 32.69
C SER A 191 -1.36 3.22 34.16
N SER A 192 -1.62 2.08 34.79
CA SER A 192 -1.79 2.02 36.23
C SER A 192 -0.40 2.17 36.85
N ALA A 193 -0.26 3.00 37.90
CA ALA A 193 1.00 3.10 38.64
C ALA A 193 1.50 1.73 39.16
N TRP A 194 0.62 0.72 39.24
CA TRP A 194 0.88 -0.67 39.59
C TRP A 194 1.63 -1.48 38.52
N THR A 195 1.79 -0.96 37.30
CA THR A 195 2.56 -1.61 36.23
C THR A 195 4.03 -1.82 36.65
N PHE A 196 4.56 -0.98 37.53
CA PHE A 196 5.90 -1.14 38.10
C PHE A 196 6.08 -2.45 38.90
N LEU A 197 5.03 -3.03 39.47
CA LEU A 197 5.14 -4.30 40.22
C LEU A 197 4.95 -5.55 39.35
N ARG A 198 4.55 -5.40 38.08
CA ARG A 198 4.36 -6.54 37.15
C ARG A 198 5.61 -7.37 36.84
N PRO A 199 6.84 -6.83 36.79
CA PRO A 199 8.01 -7.61 36.39
C PRO A 199 8.30 -8.81 37.30
N PHE A 200 7.96 -8.72 38.59
CA PHE A 200 8.12 -9.83 39.53
C PHE A 200 6.78 -10.28 40.10
N THR A 201 6.62 -11.60 40.26
CA THR A 201 5.45 -12.16 40.91
C THR A 201 5.41 -11.74 42.39
N PRO A 202 4.22 -11.64 42.99
CA PRO A 202 4.11 -11.31 44.42
C PRO A 202 4.86 -12.32 45.31
N MET A 203 5.02 -13.55 44.86
CA MET A 203 5.85 -14.57 45.52
C MET A 203 7.34 -14.19 45.52
N LEU A 204 7.88 -13.71 44.40
CA LEU A 204 9.28 -13.26 44.30
C LEU A 204 9.54 -12.01 45.14
N TRP A 205 8.60 -11.07 45.19
CA TRP A 205 8.67 -9.94 46.12
C TRP A 205 8.74 -10.40 47.57
N GLY A 206 7.91 -11.38 47.95
CA GLY A 206 7.95 -11.98 49.28
C GLY A 206 9.29 -12.64 49.60
N VAL A 207 9.85 -13.42 48.68
CA VAL A 207 11.17 -14.05 48.83
C VAL A 207 12.27 -12.99 48.98
N ALA A 208 12.25 -11.93 48.18
CA ALA A 208 13.19 -10.82 48.30
C ALA A 208 13.10 -10.17 49.68
N CYS A 209 11.90 -9.85 50.16
CA CYS A 209 11.72 -9.29 51.51
C CYS A 209 12.27 -10.20 52.61
N ILE A 210 12.01 -11.51 52.53
CA ILE A 210 12.54 -12.49 53.50
C ILE A 210 14.07 -12.55 53.42
N PHE A 211 14.64 -12.55 52.22
CA PHE A 211 16.09 -12.60 52.02
C PHE A 211 16.79 -11.35 52.58
N PHE A 212 16.22 -10.16 52.39
CA PHE A 212 16.66 -8.91 53.02
C PHE A 212 16.64 -9.00 54.56
N LEU A 213 15.59 -9.59 55.14
CA LEU A 213 15.50 -9.77 56.59
C LEU A 213 16.54 -10.75 57.13
N VAL A 214 16.79 -11.87 56.43
CA VAL A 214 17.80 -12.87 56.81
C VAL A 214 19.20 -12.26 56.79
N VAL A 215 19.57 -11.56 55.73
CA VAL A 215 20.90 -10.93 55.64
C VAL A 215 21.05 -9.82 56.68
N GLY A 216 20.00 -9.01 56.91
CA GLY A 216 19.99 -8.03 57.99
C GLY A 216 20.17 -8.66 59.38
N ALA A 217 19.57 -9.83 59.62
CA ALA A 217 19.78 -10.60 60.84
C ALA A 217 21.19 -11.17 60.96
N VAL A 218 21.76 -11.70 59.87
CA VAL A 218 23.14 -12.24 59.84
C VAL A 218 24.17 -11.15 60.12
N VAL A 219 24.05 -10.00 59.45
CA VAL A 219 24.93 -8.85 59.72
C VAL A 219 24.74 -8.37 61.16
N GLY A 220 23.49 -8.28 61.62
CA GLY A 220 23.17 -7.90 63.00
C GLY A 220 23.78 -8.85 64.05
N ILE A 221 23.75 -10.17 63.82
CA ILE A 221 24.35 -11.16 64.74
C ILE A 221 25.87 -11.08 64.72
N LEU A 222 26.47 -10.93 63.53
CA LEU A 222 27.92 -10.84 63.36
C LEU A 222 28.49 -9.56 63.97
N GLU A 223 27.70 -8.48 63.99
CA GLU A 223 28.06 -7.20 64.62
C GLU A 223 27.71 -7.20 66.12
N HIS A 224 26.70 -7.94 66.57
CA HIS A 224 26.34 -8.04 67.98
C HIS A 224 27.31 -8.90 68.81
N HIS A 225 28.15 -9.70 68.15
CA HIS A 225 29.08 -10.60 68.84
C HIS A 225 30.28 -9.86 69.46
N ASP A 226 30.55 -8.61 69.05
CA ASP A 226 31.59 -7.74 69.61
C ASP A 226 30.96 -6.40 70.05
N ASP A 227 30.86 -6.22 71.36
CA ASP A 227 30.42 -5.02 72.12
C ASP A 227 28.95 -4.56 72.11
N PHE A 228 28.33 -4.71 73.28
CA PHE A 228 27.00 -4.21 73.66
C PHE A 228 26.94 -2.67 73.66
N ARG A 229 26.11 -2.07 72.77
CA ARG A 229 25.18 -0.97 73.12
C ARG A 229 24.28 -0.50 71.96
N GLY A 230 23.02 -0.90 71.98
CA GLY A 230 21.94 -0.24 71.24
C GLY A 230 20.62 -1.05 71.21
N PRO A 231 19.43 -0.43 71.29
CA PRO A 231 18.16 -1.15 71.22
C PRO A 231 17.94 -1.71 69.80
N PRO A 232 17.64 -3.03 69.67
CA PRO A 232 17.70 -3.76 68.39
C PRO A 232 16.72 -3.23 67.33
N ARG A 233 15.58 -2.67 67.76
CA ARG A 233 14.57 -2.09 66.85
C ARG A 233 15.05 -0.83 66.12
N LYS A 234 15.91 -0.01 66.72
CA LYS A 234 16.43 1.20 66.06
C LYS A 234 17.54 0.86 65.07
N GLN A 235 18.36 -0.15 65.34
CA GLN A 235 19.43 -0.59 64.42
C GLN A 235 18.86 -1.26 63.16
N CYS A 236 17.86 -2.14 63.26
CA CYS A 236 17.22 -2.72 62.08
C CYS A 236 16.59 -1.66 61.17
N VAL A 237 15.90 -0.66 61.74
CA VAL A 237 15.35 0.45 60.95
C VAL A 237 16.47 1.25 60.28
N THR A 238 17.59 1.46 60.97
CA THR A 238 18.75 2.19 60.40
C THR A 238 19.45 1.39 59.31
N ILE A 239 19.58 0.06 59.44
CA ILE A 239 20.17 -0.85 58.44
C ILE A 239 19.29 -0.98 57.21
N VAL A 240 17.97 -1.07 57.40
CA VAL A 240 16.99 -1.08 56.31
C VAL A 240 16.95 0.28 55.61
N TRP A 241 17.00 1.38 56.36
CA TRP A 241 17.12 2.74 55.82
C TRP A 241 18.43 2.97 55.07
N PHE A 242 19.52 2.36 55.54
CA PHE A 242 20.84 2.40 54.92
C PHE A 242 20.87 1.61 53.61
N SER A 243 20.32 0.38 53.61
CA SER A 243 20.18 -0.47 52.41
C SER A 243 19.28 0.15 51.34
N PHE A 244 18.21 0.84 51.77
CA PHE A 244 17.32 1.59 50.87
C PHE A 244 18.01 2.82 50.26
N SER A 245 18.90 3.47 51.00
CA SER A 245 19.67 4.62 50.52
C SER A 245 20.74 4.23 49.50
N THR A 246 21.36 3.04 49.62
CA THR A 246 22.34 2.51 48.65
C THR A 246 21.73 2.27 47.27
N LEU A 247 20.48 1.79 47.22
CA LEU A 247 19.75 1.46 45.98
C LEU A 247 19.28 2.68 45.19
N PHE A 248 19.05 3.82 45.85
CA PHE A 248 18.53 5.04 45.23
C PHE A 248 19.62 6.08 44.89
N SER A 249 20.90 5.77 45.17
CA SER A 249 22.00 6.76 45.17
C SER A 249 22.90 6.74 43.93
N THR A 250 22.46 6.22 42.80
CA THR A 250 23.25 6.22 41.56
C THR A 250 23.25 7.55 40.80
N HIS A 251 22.44 8.55 41.19
CA HIS A 251 22.29 9.77 40.39
C HIS A 251 23.04 11.02 40.91
N ASN A 252 23.32 11.13 42.23
CA ASN A 252 23.89 12.37 42.79
C ASN A 252 25.26 12.12 43.45
N LYS A 253 26.28 12.83 42.93
CA LYS A 253 27.71 12.76 43.34
C LYS A 253 27.98 12.95 44.84
N TYR A 254 27.03 13.47 45.61
CA TYR A 254 27.18 13.75 47.03
C TYR A 254 26.91 12.53 47.95
N ASN A 255 26.24 11.48 47.46
CA ASN A 255 25.94 10.28 48.27
C ASN A 255 27.05 9.21 48.26
N TRP A 256 27.98 9.26 47.29
CA TRP A 256 29.14 8.36 47.28
C TRP A 256 30.05 8.56 48.51
N LEU A 257 30.12 9.81 49.02
CA LEU A 257 30.82 10.14 50.26
C LEU A 257 30.16 9.48 51.50
N ILE A 258 28.83 9.36 51.52
CA ILE A 258 28.11 8.75 52.64
C ILE A 258 28.27 7.22 52.65
N LEU A 259 28.40 6.60 51.48
CA LEU A 259 28.72 5.16 51.38
C LEU A 259 30.12 4.85 51.94
N THR A 260 31.12 5.68 51.62
CA THR A 260 32.49 5.49 52.14
C THR A 260 32.60 5.72 53.65
N HIS A 261 31.82 6.65 54.23
CA HIS A 261 31.87 6.91 55.67
C HIS A 261 31.16 5.86 56.54
N ALA A 262 30.26 5.06 55.97
CA ALA A 262 29.51 4.05 56.70
C ALA A 262 30.12 2.64 56.58
N GLU A 263 30.78 2.30 55.45
CA GLU A 263 31.63 1.10 55.36
C GLU A 263 32.72 1.07 56.44
N LEU A 264 33.10 2.25 56.94
CA LEU A 264 34.08 2.44 58.00
C LEU A 264 33.53 2.19 59.43
N LYS A 265 32.23 1.95 59.62
CA LYS A 265 31.64 1.73 60.96
C LYS A 265 31.38 0.28 61.34
N THR A 266 31.45 -0.65 60.39
CA THR A 266 31.50 -2.08 60.70
C THR A 266 32.94 -2.46 61.01
N ASP A 267 33.24 -2.74 62.28
CA ASP A 267 34.59 -3.09 62.77
C ASP A 267 35.04 -4.51 62.36
N SER A 268 34.11 -5.38 61.95
CA SER A 268 34.41 -6.77 61.58
C SER A 268 34.71 -6.96 60.08
N THR A 269 35.87 -7.54 59.77
CA THR A 269 36.30 -7.88 58.39
C THR A 269 35.36 -8.89 57.72
N LEU A 270 34.73 -9.78 58.49
CA LEU A 270 33.77 -10.76 57.99
C LEU A 270 32.44 -10.10 57.57
N GLY A 271 31.99 -9.08 58.31
CA GLY A 271 30.76 -8.34 57.98
C GLY A 271 30.88 -7.58 56.66
N ARG A 272 32.06 -7.02 56.38
CA ARG A 272 32.36 -6.35 55.10
C ARG A 272 32.28 -7.32 53.93
N PHE A 273 32.81 -8.54 54.06
CA PHE A 273 32.75 -9.54 52.99
C PHE A 273 31.31 -9.98 52.69
N VAL A 274 30.50 -10.19 53.74
CA VAL A 274 29.07 -10.53 53.60
C VAL A 274 28.29 -9.38 52.93
N LEU A 275 28.59 -8.12 53.28
CA LEU A 275 27.96 -6.94 52.67
C LEU A 275 28.33 -6.76 51.19
N ILE A 276 29.57 -7.06 50.79
CA ILE A 276 30.00 -6.99 49.38
C ILE A 276 29.27 -8.04 48.54
N ILE A 277 29.17 -9.27 49.03
CA ILE A 277 28.41 -10.34 48.34
C ILE A 277 26.93 -9.95 48.26
N TRP A 278 26.38 -9.40 49.34
CA TRP A 278 25.01 -8.91 49.37
C TRP A 278 24.75 -7.81 48.32
N LEU A 279 25.64 -6.81 48.24
CA LEU A 279 25.53 -5.73 47.26
C LEU A 279 25.59 -6.26 45.82
N PHE A 280 26.42 -7.28 45.57
CA PHE A 280 26.45 -7.97 44.28
C PHE A 280 25.12 -8.65 43.95
N VAL A 281 24.51 -9.36 44.91
CA VAL A 281 23.20 -10.01 44.73
C VAL A 281 22.10 -8.97 44.46
N VAL A 282 22.08 -7.87 45.21
CA VAL A 282 21.13 -6.78 45.01
C VAL A 282 21.26 -6.16 43.62
N LEU A 283 22.50 -5.96 43.13
CA LEU A 283 22.77 -5.47 41.78
C LEU A 283 22.23 -6.41 40.70
N MET A 284 22.39 -7.73 40.89
CA MET A 284 21.85 -8.75 39.98
C MET A 284 20.31 -8.72 39.93
N ILE A 285 19.65 -8.60 41.10
CA ILE A 285 18.19 -8.48 41.17
C ILE A 285 17.71 -7.20 40.47
N TYR A 286 18.40 -6.07 40.67
CA TYR A 286 18.08 -4.81 40.00
C TYR A 286 18.25 -4.91 38.47
N SER A 287 19.32 -5.54 37.99
CA SER A 287 19.54 -5.74 36.55
C SER A 287 18.42 -6.60 35.94
N SER A 288 18.07 -7.72 36.58
CA SER A 288 16.99 -8.60 36.13
C SER A 288 15.62 -7.91 36.14
N TYR A 289 15.39 -7.03 37.12
CA TYR A 289 14.18 -6.21 37.19
C TYR A 289 14.05 -5.27 35.98
N ILE A 290 15.11 -4.52 35.67
CA ILE A 290 15.12 -3.59 34.53
C ILE A 290 14.97 -4.34 33.20
N GLU A 291 15.63 -5.49 33.03
CA GLU A 291 15.49 -6.33 31.84
C GLU A 291 14.06 -6.87 31.67
N SER A 292 13.46 -7.37 32.75
CA SER A 292 12.09 -7.90 32.72
C SER A 292 11.07 -6.79 32.44
N LEU A 293 11.26 -5.61 33.04
CA LEU A 293 10.45 -4.44 32.77
C LEU A 293 10.58 -4.00 31.30
N ASN A 294 11.79 -3.92 30.76
CA ASN A 294 12.04 -3.58 29.35
C ASN A 294 11.42 -4.62 28.39
N SER A 295 11.49 -5.92 28.73
CA SER A 295 10.83 -6.98 27.95
C SER A 295 9.32 -6.82 27.95
N ILE A 296 8.70 -6.48 29.09
CA ILE A 296 7.25 -6.25 29.16
C ILE A 296 6.86 -5.02 28.33
N LEU A 297 7.61 -3.92 28.44
CA LEU A 297 7.32 -2.69 27.70
C LEU A 297 7.46 -2.87 26.18
N THR A 298 8.42 -3.67 25.73
CA THR A 298 8.57 -3.98 24.30
C THR A 298 7.47 -4.92 23.79
N VAL A 299 7.06 -5.92 24.57
CA VAL A 299 5.97 -6.83 24.20
C VAL A 299 4.60 -6.12 24.16
N GLU A 300 4.32 -5.24 25.12
CA GLU A 300 3.07 -4.48 25.12
C GLU A 300 2.97 -3.51 23.92
N GLN A 301 4.10 -2.98 23.41
CA GLN A 301 4.13 -2.20 22.18
C GLN A 301 3.91 -3.03 20.91
N LEU A 302 4.20 -4.33 20.95
CA LEU A 302 4.05 -5.26 19.82
C LEU A 302 2.74 -6.08 19.86
N SER A 303 1.99 -6.00 20.96
CA SER A 303 0.74 -6.75 21.14
C SER A 303 -0.45 -6.05 20.46
N SER A 304 -0.37 -5.87 19.14
CA SER A 304 -1.59 -5.79 18.35
C SER A 304 -2.14 -7.22 18.17
N PRO A 305 -3.39 -7.51 18.56
CA PRO A 305 -4.02 -8.79 18.25
C PRO A 305 -4.04 -9.07 16.74
N ILE A 306 -3.96 -8.01 15.93
CA ILE A 306 -4.05 -8.05 14.47
C ILE A 306 -2.65 -7.80 13.92
N LYS A 307 -1.96 -8.89 13.57
CA LYS A 307 -0.62 -8.86 12.97
C LYS A 307 -0.64 -8.71 11.45
N GLY A 308 -1.78 -8.95 10.82
CA GLY A 308 -1.92 -8.91 9.36
C GLY A 308 -3.29 -9.39 8.88
N ILE A 309 -3.42 -9.53 7.56
CA ILE A 309 -4.69 -9.84 6.90
C ILE A 309 -5.17 -11.28 7.18
N GLU A 310 -4.26 -12.23 7.37
CA GLU A 310 -4.59 -13.62 7.73
C GLU A 310 -5.26 -13.72 9.11
N SER A 311 -4.81 -12.88 10.05
CA SER A 311 -5.42 -12.79 11.39
C SER A 311 -6.85 -12.25 11.31
N LEU A 312 -7.13 -11.35 10.36
CA LEU A 312 -8.47 -10.82 10.11
C LEU A 312 -9.38 -11.86 9.46
N ALA A 313 -8.84 -12.67 8.55
CA ALA A 313 -9.58 -13.74 7.89
C ALA A 313 -10.00 -14.84 8.88
N THR A 314 -9.12 -15.20 9.81
CA THR A 314 -9.39 -16.24 10.83
C THR A 314 -10.26 -15.73 11.98
N GLY A 315 -10.17 -14.44 12.31
CA GLY A 315 -10.98 -13.82 13.37
C GLY A 315 -12.45 -13.71 13.01
N ASN A 316 -13.29 -13.30 13.98
CA ASN A 316 -14.72 -12.99 13.76
C ASN A 316 -15.04 -11.50 13.89
N ASP A 317 -14.03 -10.67 14.09
CA ASP A 317 -14.25 -9.25 14.35
C ASP A 317 -14.73 -8.49 13.09
N PRO A 318 -15.48 -7.38 13.27
CA PRO A 318 -15.89 -6.52 12.17
C PRO A 318 -14.71 -5.74 11.57
N ILE A 319 -14.71 -5.60 10.25
CA ILE A 319 -13.62 -5.01 9.47
C ILE A 319 -14.17 -3.83 8.67
N GLY A 320 -13.57 -2.65 8.85
CA GLY A 320 -13.88 -1.46 8.06
C GLY A 320 -13.14 -1.44 6.73
N PHE A 321 -13.76 -0.91 5.69
CA PHE A 321 -13.09 -0.65 4.40
C PHE A 321 -13.71 0.55 3.68
N PRO A 322 -12.99 1.24 2.76
CA PRO A 322 -13.54 2.38 2.03
C PRO A 322 -14.68 2.01 1.09
N LYS A 323 -15.77 2.78 1.11
CA LYS A 323 -16.90 2.56 0.20
C LYS A 323 -16.47 2.83 -1.25
N GLY A 324 -16.77 1.90 -2.15
CA GLY A 324 -16.40 1.98 -3.57
C GLY A 324 -14.98 1.51 -3.91
N SER A 325 -14.22 1.10 -2.89
CA SER A 325 -12.91 0.44 -3.03
C SER A 325 -13.06 -1.00 -3.55
N PHE A 326 -12.00 -1.51 -4.18
CA PHE A 326 -11.95 -2.93 -4.56
C PHE A 326 -11.74 -3.86 -3.35
N VAL A 327 -11.28 -3.31 -2.22
CA VAL A 327 -10.98 -4.05 -0.97
C VAL A 327 -12.19 -4.87 -0.53
N GLY A 328 -13.40 -4.33 -0.54
CA GLY A 328 -14.59 -5.07 -0.10
C GLY A 328 -14.85 -6.35 -0.91
N LYS A 329 -14.61 -6.30 -2.24
CA LYS A 329 -14.71 -7.48 -3.11
C LYS A 329 -13.55 -8.44 -2.85
N TYR A 330 -12.32 -7.92 -2.74
CA TYR A 330 -11.14 -8.73 -2.43
C TYR A 330 -11.30 -9.51 -1.10
N LEU A 331 -11.75 -8.84 -0.03
CA LEU A 331 -11.98 -9.47 1.27
C LEU A 331 -13.06 -10.58 1.20
N THR A 332 -14.08 -10.39 0.37
CA THR A 332 -15.17 -11.37 0.24
C THR A 332 -14.80 -12.52 -0.69
N ASP A 333 -14.26 -12.22 -1.87
CA ASP A 333 -14.12 -13.17 -2.97
C ASP A 333 -12.81 -13.95 -2.87
N GLU A 334 -11.71 -13.31 -2.43
CA GLU A 334 -10.37 -13.94 -2.33
C GLU A 334 -10.10 -14.48 -0.92
N LEU A 335 -10.48 -13.73 0.12
CA LEU A 335 -10.25 -14.12 1.53
C LEU A 335 -11.45 -14.81 2.19
N ASN A 336 -12.56 -14.97 1.46
CA ASN A 336 -13.78 -15.64 1.92
C ASN A 336 -14.33 -15.09 3.25
N ILE A 337 -14.15 -13.78 3.51
CA ILE A 337 -14.67 -13.13 4.70
C ILE A 337 -16.16 -12.84 4.51
N HIS A 338 -16.97 -13.22 5.50
CA HIS A 338 -18.41 -13.06 5.42
C HIS A 338 -18.80 -11.58 5.35
N ARG A 339 -19.67 -11.22 4.39
CA ARG A 339 -20.09 -9.82 4.14
C ARG A 339 -20.70 -9.12 5.37
N SER A 340 -21.31 -9.87 6.29
CA SER A 340 -21.87 -9.31 7.52
C SER A 340 -20.83 -8.69 8.46
N ARG A 341 -19.56 -9.06 8.29
CA ARG A 341 -18.44 -8.50 9.08
C ARG A 341 -17.84 -7.25 8.43
N LEU A 342 -18.16 -6.97 7.17
CA LEU A 342 -17.57 -5.88 6.41
C LEU A 342 -18.41 -4.61 6.56
N VAL A 343 -17.79 -3.55 7.08
CA VAL A 343 -18.44 -2.26 7.32
C VAL A 343 -17.91 -1.24 6.31
N PRO A 344 -18.72 -0.78 5.34
CA PRO A 344 -18.30 0.25 4.40
C PRO A 344 -18.27 1.61 5.10
N LEU A 345 -17.14 2.32 5.00
CA LEU A 345 -16.93 3.62 5.61
C LEU A 345 -16.61 4.66 4.54
N ASN A 346 -17.10 5.89 4.73
CA ASN A 346 -17.04 6.93 3.71
C ASN A 346 -15.95 7.97 3.96
N SER A 347 -15.51 8.21 5.19
CA SER A 347 -14.57 9.30 5.47
C SER A 347 -13.41 8.89 6.38
N PRO A 348 -12.24 9.56 6.26
CA PRO A 348 -11.11 9.45 7.20
C PRO A 348 -11.54 9.57 8.66
N GLU A 349 -12.44 10.49 8.98
CA GLU A 349 -12.91 10.73 10.34
C GLU A 349 -13.80 9.57 10.84
N GLU A 350 -14.62 8.99 9.95
CA GLU A 350 -15.40 7.79 10.27
C GLU A 350 -14.48 6.61 10.57
N PHE A 351 -13.38 6.44 9.83
CA PHE A 351 -12.38 5.40 10.12
C PHE A 351 -11.74 5.60 11.49
N GLU A 352 -11.29 6.82 11.80
CA GLU A 352 -10.64 7.12 13.08
C GLU A 352 -11.60 6.90 14.25
N LYS A 353 -12.84 7.41 14.14
CA LYS A 353 -13.87 7.23 15.16
C LYS A 353 -14.18 5.75 15.37
N ALA A 354 -14.38 5.01 14.28
CA ALA A 354 -14.72 3.60 14.35
C ALA A 354 -13.59 2.76 14.98
N LEU A 355 -12.32 3.08 14.68
CA LEU A 355 -11.14 2.45 15.29
C LEU A 355 -11.00 2.77 16.78
N LYS A 356 -11.36 3.99 17.21
CA LYS A 356 -11.31 4.40 18.63
C LYS A 356 -12.40 3.72 19.46
N ASP A 357 -13.61 3.61 18.93
CA ASP A 357 -14.74 2.97 19.62
C ASP A 357 -14.48 1.46 19.82
N GLY A 358 -13.77 0.84 18.86
CA GLY A 358 -13.30 -0.54 18.94
C GLY A 358 -14.40 -1.60 18.80
N ALA A 359 -14.00 -2.83 18.48
CA ALA A 359 -14.94 -3.93 18.21
C ALA A 359 -15.85 -4.29 19.41
N SER A 360 -15.38 -4.08 20.64
CA SER A 360 -16.17 -4.36 21.86
C SER A 360 -17.40 -3.47 22.03
N ALA A 361 -17.44 -2.30 21.37
CA ALA A 361 -18.58 -1.40 21.35
C ALA A 361 -19.51 -1.62 20.13
N GLY A 362 -19.29 -2.70 19.36
CA GLY A 362 -20.03 -2.97 18.12
C GLY A 362 -19.54 -2.20 16.90
N SER A 363 -18.36 -1.57 16.99
CA SER A 363 -17.68 -0.90 15.87
C SER A 363 -16.74 -1.88 15.16
N ILE A 364 -15.61 -1.41 14.63
CA ILE A 364 -14.63 -2.19 13.86
C ILE A 364 -13.39 -2.53 14.70
N ALA A 365 -12.77 -3.68 14.41
CA ALA A 365 -11.48 -4.07 15.00
C ALA A 365 -10.29 -3.55 14.19
N ALA A 366 -10.43 -3.47 12.87
CA ALA A 366 -9.41 -2.96 11.97
C ALA A 366 -10.05 -2.37 10.71
N VAL A 367 -9.27 -1.54 10.03
CA VAL A 367 -9.57 -1.02 8.71
C VAL A 367 -8.60 -1.63 7.72
N VAL A 368 -9.11 -2.12 6.59
CA VAL A 368 -8.28 -2.52 5.46
C VAL A 368 -8.41 -1.44 4.39
N HIS A 369 -7.28 -0.88 3.98
CA HIS A 369 -7.21 0.24 3.06
C HIS A 369 -6.25 -0.06 1.90
N GLU A 370 -6.48 0.59 0.76
CA GLU A 370 -5.58 0.55 -0.40
C GLU A 370 -4.35 1.43 -0.14
N ARG A 371 -3.17 1.02 -0.59
CA ARG A 371 -1.94 1.83 -0.52
C ARG A 371 -1.64 2.48 -1.85
#